data_AF-A0A285NW34-F1
#
_entry.id   AF-A0A285NW34-F1
#
_cell.length_a   1.000
_cell.length_b   1.000
_cell.length_c   1.000
_cell.angle_alpha   90.00
_cell.angle_beta   90.00
_cell.angle_gamma   90.00
#
_symmetry.space_group_name_H-M   'P 1'
#
loop_
_entity.id
_entity.type
_entity.pdbx_description
1 polymer ?
#
loop_
_entity_poly.entity_id
_entity_poly.type
_entity_poly.pdbx_seq_one_letter_code
_entity_poly.pdbx_strand_id
1 'polypeptide(L)'
;MRRLALGLTFALSAVGASWATYYDLGTSAPPTSVGGCTFIPFNLSAQAAIPDFTLVSTIPGAPAGYNLTTSPAVEKLTVPVFWATWSHGYTGPVFSTRGASSLTLNIAPAVYGFMLYVEPDAFGFYNCTVSTNAGDNSGPVPINGNSGARGFAFVSASPNINSITINCDPGAGGFAVGEFAICTASAGGSAPPPQPSLSHITSPQFGDLRGIDFKQVPVLTTKGPAIVKIESQSLIFISGIQIREFRSTLTGLSSLKSNAQASSLTPTQTQEQNFILDLNAGERPCGTTQFNLAGYCTVGIIFQPKSVGKKEAYLEVYYNTPYPVRMYITGEGVQQTQTQPPTQPQPPTQPQPPTGGSSGGSTASSGGGGGGCSVSYGASPLNALAWLLVPAVGILRRFRK
;
A
#
# COMPACT_ATOMS: atom_id res chain seq x y z
N MET A 1 38.89 47.56 42.04
CA MET A 1 37.61 46.87 41.76
C MET A 1 37.79 45.98 40.53
N ARG A 2 38.04 44.68 40.72
CA ARG A 2 38.09 43.70 39.62
C ARG A 2 36.81 42.88 39.67
N ARG A 3 35.94 43.02 38.67
CA ARG A 3 34.70 42.23 38.53
C ARG A 3 35.04 40.93 37.81
N LEU A 4 34.87 39.81 38.51
CA LEU A 4 34.99 38.45 37.97
C LEU A 4 33.64 38.10 37.34
N ALA A 5 33.58 37.90 36.02
CA ALA A 5 32.40 37.44 35.31
C ALA A 5 32.42 35.90 35.26
N LEU A 6 31.50 35.27 35.97
CA LEU A 6 31.30 33.82 35.97
C LEU A 6 30.34 33.46 34.83
N GLY A 7 30.89 32.93 33.73
CA GLY A 7 30.10 32.42 32.61
C GLY A 7 29.55 31.04 32.92
N LEU A 8 28.24 30.93 33.14
CA LEU A 8 27.53 29.67 33.33
C LEU A 8 27.13 29.10 31.96
N THR A 9 27.89 28.13 31.46
CA THR A 9 27.59 27.44 30.20
C THR A 9 26.55 26.35 30.44
N PHE A 10 25.31 26.57 30.01
CA PHE A 10 24.28 25.52 29.96
C PHE A 10 24.55 24.62 28.75
N ALA A 11 25.01 23.39 29.00
CA ALA A 11 25.03 22.34 27.97
C ALA A 11 23.62 21.76 27.84
N LEU A 12 22.90 22.12 26.76
CA LEU A 12 21.71 21.38 26.36
C LEU A 12 22.14 20.02 25.80
N SER A 13 21.97 18.96 26.59
CA SER A 13 22.04 17.59 26.08
C SER A 13 20.76 17.34 25.26
N ALA A 14 20.89 17.25 23.93
CA ALA A 14 19.81 16.79 23.08
C ALA A 14 19.50 15.33 23.45
N VAL A 15 18.33 15.09 24.05
CA VAL A 15 17.79 13.74 24.22
C VAL A 15 17.32 13.29 22.84
N GLY A 16 18.24 12.75 22.04
CA GLY A 16 17.87 12.09 20.80
C GLY A 16 17.10 10.82 21.13
N ALA A 17 15.79 10.81 20.89
CA ALA A 17 15.05 9.56 20.82
C ALA A 17 15.69 8.73 19.70
N SER A 18 16.34 7.61 20.04
CA SER A 18 16.88 6.69 19.04
C SER A 18 15.77 5.71 18.64
N TRP A 19 15.15 6.00 17.49
CA TRP A 19 14.13 5.17 16.88
C TRP A 19 14.78 3.94 16.24
N ALA A 20 14.23 2.74 16.45
CA ALA A 20 14.59 1.58 15.66
C ALA A 20 13.86 1.65 14.30
N THR A 21 14.61 1.42 13.21
CA THR A 21 14.03 1.28 11.87
C THR A 21 13.48 -0.13 11.69
N TYR A 22 12.23 -0.22 11.24
CA TYR A 22 11.63 -1.48 10.81
C TYR A 22 11.88 -1.78 9.32
N TYR A 23 12.16 -3.04 9.02
CA TYR A 23 12.33 -3.61 7.69
C TYR A 23 11.41 -4.82 7.51
N ASP A 24 10.66 -4.82 6.42
CA ASP A 24 9.85 -5.95 5.97
C ASP A 24 10.71 -6.89 5.10
N LEU A 25 10.88 -8.13 5.53
CA LEU A 25 11.75 -9.10 4.86
C LEU A 25 10.97 -9.99 3.87
N GLY A 26 9.65 -9.87 3.83
CA GLY A 26 8.80 -10.72 3.01
C GLY A 26 8.86 -12.20 3.41
N THR A 27 8.68 -13.09 2.43
CA THR A 27 8.62 -14.55 2.61
C THR A 27 9.88 -15.28 2.13
N SER A 28 10.97 -14.56 1.87
CA SER A 28 12.27 -15.16 1.54
C SER A 28 12.98 -15.59 2.83
N ALA A 29 14.00 -16.44 2.71
CA ALA A 29 14.79 -16.86 3.87
C ALA A 29 15.44 -15.65 4.59
N PRO A 30 15.69 -15.74 5.91
CA PRO A 30 16.29 -14.65 6.68
C PRO A 30 17.62 -14.16 6.07
N PRO A 31 17.75 -12.86 5.74
CA PRO A 31 19.00 -12.30 5.25
C PRO A 31 20.04 -12.22 6.37
N THR A 32 21.32 -12.32 6.01
CA THR A 32 22.44 -12.22 6.97
C THR A 32 22.72 -10.78 7.40
N SER A 33 22.20 -9.77 6.69
CA SER A 33 22.34 -8.36 7.05
C SER A 33 21.13 -7.52 6.64
N VAL A 34 20.78 -6.55 7.49
CA VAL A 34 19.69 -5.58 7.28
C VAL A 34 20.09 -4.26 7.94
N GLY A 35 19.92 -3.13 7.26
CA GLY A 35 20.12 -1.81 7.87
C GLY A 35 21.52 -1.58 8.46
N GLY A 36 22.57 -2.13 7.85
CA GLY A 36 23.94 -2.04 8.38
C GLY A 36 24.22 -2.93 9.59
N CYS A 37 23.26 -3.75 10.01
CA CYS A 37 23.41 -4.76 11.05
C CYS A 37 23.64 -6.13 10.42
N THR A 38 24.71 -6.81 10.83
CA THR A 38 24.92 -8.23 10.55
C THR A 38 24.23 -9.04 11.63
N PHE A 39 23.32 -9.92 11.22
CA PHE A 39 22.49 -10.71 12.13
C PHE A 39 23.15 -12.06 12.41
N ILE A 40 23.22 -12.41 13.70
CA ILE A 40 23.69 -13.70 14.19
C ILE A 40 22.45 -14.55 14.48
N PRO A 41 22.22 -15.64 13.70
CA PRO A 41 21.05 -16.49 13.89
C PRO A 41 21.16 -17.28 15.19
N PHE A 42 20.01 -17.65 15.74
CA PHE A 42 19.95 -18.53 16.90
C PHE A 42 20.36 -19.95 16.51
N ASN A 43 21.00 -20.67 17.43
CA ASN A 43 21.38 -22.06 17.24
C ASN A 43 20.14 -22.97 17.21
N LEU A 44 19.78 -23.41 16.01
CA LEU A 44 18.65 -24.29 15.76
C LEU A 44 18.79 -25.66 16.44
N SER A 45 20.00 -26.19 16.63
CA SER A 45 20.19 -27.48 17.29
C SER A 45 19.72 -27.46 18.75
N ALA A 46 19.92 -26.34 19.45
CA ALA A 46 19.44 -26.18 20.83
C ALA A 46 17.90 -26.12 20.89
N GLN A 47 17.25 -25.55 19.87
CA GLN A 47 15.79 -25.48 19.77
C GLN A 47 15.20 -26.82 19.34
N ALA A 48 15.84 -27.52 18.39
CA ALA A 48 15.43 -28.83 17.92
C ALA A 48 15.56 -29.92 19.00
N ALA A 49 16.44 -29.73 19.99
CA ALA A 49 16.55 -30.62 21.14
C ALA A 49 15.33 -30.58 22.08
N ILE A 50 14.48 -29.55 21.98
CA ILE A 50 13.22 -29.49 22.72
C ILE A 50 12.22 -30.45 22.05
N PRO A 51 11.59 -31.38 22.79
CA PRO A 51 10.51 -32.20 22.26
C PRO A 51 9.33 -31.34 21.79
N ASP A 52 8.68 -31.70 20.68
CA ASP A 52 7.46 -31.02 20.25
C ASP A 52 6.37 -31.08 21.34
N PHE A 53 5.49 -30.08 21.35
CA PHE A 53 4.44 -29.88 22.37
C PHE A 53 4.95 -29.50 23.77
N THR A 54 6.23 -29.17 23.89
CA THR A 54 6.79 -28.64 25.15
C THR A 54 6.54 -27.14 25.23
N LEU A 55 5.90 -26.71 26.32
CA LEU A 55 5.77 -25.30 26.67
C LEU A 55 7.10 -24.77 27.24
N VAL A 56 7.57 -23.65 26.67
CA VAL A 56 8.78 -22.98 27.12
C VAL A 56 8.52 -21.49 27.33
N SER A 57 9.10 -20.94 28.39
CA SER A 57 9.19 -19.50 28.64
C SER A 57 10.54 -18.91 28.23
N THR A 58 11.44 -19.75 27.69
CA THR A 58 12.77 -19.38 27.23
C THR A 58 13.08 -20.15 25.95
N ILE A 59 13.38 -19.43 24.88
CA ILE A 59 13.77 -20.01 23.60
C ILE A 59 15.30 -20.14 23.58
N PRO A 60 15.85 -21.36 23.51
CA PRO A 60 17.29 -21.55 23.54
C PRO A 60 17.94 -21.17 22.20
N GLY A 61 19.27 -21.16 22.20
CA GLY A 61 20.08 -20.91 21.00
C GLY A 61 20.41 -19.45 20.74
N ALA A 62 20.01 -18.52 21.62
CA ALA A 62 20.50 -17.15 21.55
C ALA A 62 22.05 -17.11 21.58
N PRO A 63 22.71 -16.17 20.87
CA PRO A 63 24.16 -16.00 20.94
C PRO A 63 24.67 -15.83 22.37
N ALA A 64 25.92 -16.23 22.61
CA ALA A 64 26.51 -16.25 23.95
C ALA A 64 26.35 -14.90 24.67
N GLY A 65 25.87 -14.94 25.91
CA GLY A 65 25.59 -13.75 26.73
C GLY A 65 24.20 -13.14 26.54
N TYR A 66 23.38 -13.69 25.64
CA TYR A 66 21.99 -13.26 25.41
C TYR A 66 20.98 -14.33 25.82
N ASN A 67 19.79 -13.88 26.18
CA ASN A 67 18.65 -14.75 26.46
C ASN A 67 17.39 -14.20 25.80
N LEU A 68 16.51 -15.09 25.33
CA LEU A 68 15.21 -14.79 24.75
C LEU A 68 14.13 -15.47 25.57
N THR A 69 13.33 -14.69 26.28
CA THR A 69 12.21 -15.19 27.09
C THR A 69 10.89 -14.77 26.49
N THR A 70 9.83 -15.53 26.79
CA THR A 70 8.50 -15.33 26.20
C THR A 70 7.44 -15.12 27.28
N SER A 71 6.46 -14.29 26.96
CA SER A 71 5.24 -14.11 27.74
C SER A 71 4.04 -13.92 26.80
N PRO A 72 3.06 -14.83 26.78
CA PRO A 72 2.99 -16.08 27.56
C PRO A 72 4.06 -17.12 27.11
N ALA A 73 4.15 -18.24 27.84
CA ALA A 73 4.93 -19.39 27.39
C ALA A 73 4.39 -19.91 26.03
N VAL A 74 5.30 -20.39 25.20
CA VAL A 74 5.03 -20.83 23.82
C VAL A 74 5.31 -22.32 23.67
N GLU A 75 4.59 -22.98 22.78
CA GLU A 75 4.75 -24.41 22.50
C GLU A 75 5.72 -24.62 21.34
N LYS A 76 6.78 -25.39 21.56
CA LYS A 76 7.70 -25.74 20.48
C LYS A 76 7.03 -26.76 19.55
N LEU A 77 7.08 -26.49 18.25
CA LEU A 77 6.62 -27.36 17.16
C LEU A 77 7.72 -27.44 16.08
N THR A 78 7.62 -28.41 15.17
CA THR A 78 8.56 -28.60 14.06
C THR A 78 7.82 -28.55 12.72
N VAL A 79 8.35 -27.78 11.77
CA VAL A 79 7.81 -27.70 10.41
C VAL A 79 8.35 -28.85 9.54
N PRO A 80 7.55 -29.48 8.66
CA PRO A 80 6.10 -29.31 8.45
C PRO A 80 5.25 -30.27 9.30
N VAL A 81 5.86 -31.00 10.22
CA VAL A 81 5.23 -32.18 10.85
C VAL A 81 4.14 -31.76 11.84
N PHE A 82 4.45 -30.82 12.73
CA PHE A 82 3.55 -30.37 13.79
C PHE A 82 3.09 -28.92 13.61
N TRP A 83 3.75 -28.19 12.71
CA TRP A 83 3.28 -26.93 12.15
C TRP A 83 3.27 -27.05 10.63
N ALA A 84 2.10 -26.99 10.00
CA ALA A 84 1.87 -27.58 8.68
C ALA A 84 2.64 -26.93 7.53
N THR A 85 2.88 -25.63 7.63
CA THR A 85 3.47 -24.82 6.55
C THR A 85 4.53 -23.87 7.08
N TRP A 86 5.39 -23.39 6.20
CA TRP A 86 6.22 -22.22 6.47
C TRP A 86 6.69 -21.65 5.13
N SER A 87 7.26 -20.46 5.13
CA SER A 87 7.88 -19.89 3.95
C SER A 87 9.19 -20.60 3.57
N HIS A 88 9.63 -20.39 2.32
CA HIS A 88 10.98 -20.71 1.81
C HIS A 88 11.53 -22.11 2.13
N GLY A 89 10.65 -23.11 2.31
CA GLY A 89 11.05 -24.50 2.56
C GLY A 89 11.70 -24.75 3.92
N TYR A 90 11.49 -23.87 4.90
CA TYR A 90 11.99 -24.09 6.26
C TYR A 90 11.40 -25.36 6.88
N THR A 91 12.25 -26.13 7.56
CA THR A 91 11.89 -27.39 8.23
C THR A 91 12.31 -27.43 9.69
N GLY A 92 12.62 -26.25 10.25
CA GLY A 92 13.13 -26.13 11.60
C GLY A 92 12.04 -25.96 12.66
N PRO A 93 12.45 -25.68 13.90
CA PRO A 93 11.55 -25.42 15.01
C PRO A 93 10.84 -24.06 14.87
N VAL A 94 9.61 -24.01 15.37
CA VAL A 94 8.79 -22.80 15.56
C VAL A 94 8.13 -22.84 16.93
N PHE A 95 7.67 -21.69 17.41
CA PHE A 95 7.10 -21.55 18.75
C PHE A 95 5.70 -20.94 18.67
N SER A 96 4.69 -21.78 18.93
CA SER A 96 3.27 -21.43 18.82
C SER A 96 2.73 -20.78 20.09
N THR A 97 1.84 -19.80 19.92
CA THR A 97 1.11 -19.15 21.02
C THR A 97 -0.09 -19.94 21.52
N ARG A 98 -0.40 -21.11 20.94
CA ARG A 98 -1.55 -21.95 21.28
C ARG A 98 -2.89 -21.19 21.31
N GLY A 99 -3.10 -20.31 20.34
CA GLY A 99 -4.32 -19.52 20.22
C GLY A 99 -4.27 -18.13 20.82
N ALA A 100 -3.22 -17.75 21.56
CA ALA A 100 -3.09 -16.38 22.02
C ALA A 100 -2.80 -15.43 20.84
N SER A 101 -3.51 -14.30 20.80
CA SER A 101 -3.37 -13.27 19.76
C SER A 101 -2.21 -12.30 20.02
N SER A 102 -1.49 -12.45 21.14
CA SER A 102 -0.35 -11.62 21.50
C SER A 102 0.78 -12.45 22.09
N LEU A 103 2.02 -12.06 21.77
CA LEU A 103 3.25 -12.62 22.31
C LEU A 103 4.25 -11.50 22.56
N THR A 104 4.83 -11.47 23.76
CA THR A 104 5.98 -10.61 24.06
C THR A 104 7.24 -11.46 24.19
N LEU A 105 8.27 -11.08 23.45
CA LEU A 105 9.61 -11.63 23.49
C LEU A 105 10.52 -10.64 24.20
N ASN A 106 11.14 -11.02 25.32
CA ASN A 106 12.11 -10.18 26.01
C ASN A 106 13.53 -10.67 25.73
N ILE A 107 14.40 -9.76 25.33
CA ILE A 107 15.80 -10.01 24.98
C ILE A 107 16.68 -9.29 26.01
N ALA A 108 17.59 -10.03 26.64
CA ALA A 108 18.53 -9.47 27.59
C ALA A 108 19.96 -9.98 27.30
N PRO A 109 20.97 -9.10 27.25
CA PRO A 109 20.88 -7.63 27.27
C PRO A 109 20.24 -7.05 25.99
N ALA A 110 19.99 -5.74 25.97
CA ALA A 110 19.45 -5.05 24.80
C ALA A 110 20.37 -5.19 23.58
N VAL A 111 19.77 -5.22 22.39
CA VAL A 111 20.45 -5.45 21.10
C VAL A 111 20.30 -4.25 20.16
N TYR A 112 21.20 -4.15 19.18
CA TYR A 112 21.09 -3.17 18.10
C TYR A 112 20.03 -3.59 17.09
N GLY A 113 19.80 -4.88 16.91
CA GLY A 113 18.75 -5.35 16.01
C GLY A 113 18.17 -6.69 16.43
N PHE A 114 16.91 -6.91 16.08
CA PHE A 114 16.19 -8.17 16.28
C PHE A 114 15.42 -8.55 15.02
N MET A 115 15.48 -9.83 14.65
CA MET A 115 14.80 -10.40 13.49
C MET A 115 14.03 -11.65 13.91
N LEU A 116 12.84 -11.83 13.35
CA LEU A 116 12.02 -13.01 13.50
C LEU A 116 11.07 -13.20 12.31
N TYR A 117 10.52 -14.40 12.19
CA TYR A 117 9.42 -14.72 11.28
C TYR A 117 8.16 -15.05 12.06
N VAL A 118 7.00 -14.70 11.48
CA VAL A 118 5.66 -14.91 12.07
C VAL A 118 4.76 -15.58 11.04
N GLU A 119 3.99 -16.60 11.45
CA GLU A 119 2.92 -17.20 10.63
C GLU A 119 1.65 -17.42 11.48
N PRO A 120 0.47 -16.92 11.03
CA PRO A 120 -0.83 -17.27 11.61
C PRO A 120 -1.12 -18.77 11.59
N ASP A 121 -1.86 -19.28 12.58
CA ASP A 121 -2.28 -20.70 12.63
C ASP A 121 -3.38 -21.03 11.61
N ALA A 122 -4.31 -20.09 11.43
CA ALA A 122 -5.40 -20.25 10.46
C ALA A 122 -4.92 -20.04 9.02
N PHE A 123 -5.38 -20.91 8.10
CA PHE A 123 -5.06 -20.86 6.67
C PHE A 123 -5.80 -19.75 5.92
N GLY A 124 -5.35 -18.51 6.11
CA GLY A 124 -5.88 -17.31 5.48
C GLY A 124 -4.93 -16.12 5.64
N PHE A 125 -5.36 -14.95 5.18
CA PHE A 125 -4.63 -13.71 5.40
C PHE A 125 -5.09 -13.04 6.69
N TYR A 126 -4.15 -12.79 7.59
CA TYR A 126 -4.39 -12.11 8.87
C TYR A 126 -3.37 -11.01 9.08
N ASN A 127 -3.79 -9.89 9.63
CA ASN A 127 -2.86 -8.82 9.95
C ASN A 127 -2.13 -9.15 11.25
N CYS A 128 -0.82 -8.98 11.22
CA CYS A 128 0.01 -8.97 12.41
C CYS A 128 0.78 -7.64 12.49
N THR A 129 0.95 -7.14 13.70
CA THR A 129 1.79 -5.98 14.02
C THR A 129 2.89 -6.42 14.96
N VAL A 130 4.13 -6.09 14.62
CA VAL A 130 5.31 -6.30 15.46
C VAL A 130 5.81 -4.95 15.93
N SER A 131 6.14 -4.81 17.21
CA SER A 131 6.62 -3.56 17.80
C SER A 131 7.77 -3.76 18.78
N THR A 132 8.65 -2.76 18.90
CA THR A 132 9.73 -2.71 19.90
C THR A 132 9.26 -2.09 21.22
N ASN A 133 10.06 -2.22 22.27
CA ASN A 133 9.90 -1.49 23.54
C ASN A 133 9.98 0.03 23.42
N ALA A 134 10.54 0.56 22.32
CA ALA A 134 10.65 1.99 22.08
C ALA A 134 9.43 2.57 21.34
N GLY A 135 8.47 1.72 20.93
CA GLY A 135 7.25 2.11 20.22
C GLY A 135 7.33 2.05 18.70
N ASP A 136 8.51 1.75 18.14
CA ASP A 136 8.66 1.48 16.71
C ASP A 136 7.84 0.24 16.34
N ASN A 137 7.12 0.27 15.22
CA ASN A 137 6.25 -0.83 14.84
C ASN A 137 6.12 -1.00 13.33
N SER A 138 5.70 -2.19 12.91
CA SER A 138 5.46 -2.53 11.50
C SER A 138 4.16 -1.97 10.94
N GLY A 139 3.27 -1.45 11.79
CA GLY A 139 1.84 -1.37 11.48
C GLY A 139 1.25 -2.75 11.15
N PRO A 140 -0.02 -2.78 10.69
CA PRO A 140 -0.68 -4.02 10.27
C PRO A 140 -0.06 -4.54 8.97
N VAL A 141 0.54 -5.73 9.03
CA VAL A 141 1.09 -6.43 7.86
C VAL A 141 0.27 -7.69 7.60
N PRO A 142 -0.32 -7.87 6.41
CA PRO A 142 -1.04 -9.10 6.07
C PRO A 142 -0.05 -10.25 5.88
N ILE A 143 -0.25 -11.33 6.62
CA ILE A 143 0.52 -12.57 6.54
C ILE A 143 -0.42 -13.70 6.12
N ASN A 144 0.03 -14.51 5.16
CA ASN A 144 -0.69 -15.71 4.74
C ASN A 144 -0.32 -16.87 5.65
N GLY A 145 -1.27 -17.42 6.42
CA GLY A 145 -1.04 -18.60 7.27
C GLY A 145 -0.85 -19.92 6.51
N ASN A 146 -0.93 -19.91 5.17
CA ASN A 146 -0.68 -21.07 4.32
C ASN A 146 0.64 -20.90 3.56
N SER A 147 1.76 -21.26 4.21
CA SER A 147 3.14 -21.16 3.69
C SER A 147 3.63 -19.73 3.43
N GLY A 148 3.12 -18.78 4.20
CA GLY A 148 3.37 -17.35 4.01
C GLY A 148 4.01 -16.67 5.21
N ALA A 149 4.69 -17.43 6.08
CA ALA A 149 5.49 -16.88 7.16
C ALA A 149 6.32 -15.69 6.66
N ARG A 150 6.28 -14.58 7.40
CA ARG A 150 6.84 -13.30 6.98
C ARG A 150 7.87 -12.80 7.97
N GLY A 151 9.00 -12.33 7.47
CA GLY A 151 10.11 -11.84 8.26
C GLY A 151 9.99 -10.36 8.62
N PHE A 152 10.37 -10.04 9.85
CA PHE A 152 10.41 -8.70 10.41
C PHE A 152 11.79 -8.46 10.99
N ALA A 153 12.38 -7.28 10.73
CA ALA A 153 13.60 -6.85 11.41
C ALA A 153 13.47 -5.42 11.94
N PHE A 154 14.03 -5.19 13.12
CA PHE A 154 14.21 -3.87 13.70
C PHE A 154 15.70 -3.61 13.89
N VAL A 155 16.17 -2.43 13.52
CA VAL A 155 17.57 -2.01 13.64
C VAL A 155 17.66 -0.61 14.22
N SER A 156 18.47 -0.47 15.27
CA SER A 156 18.72 0.78 15.98
C SER A 156 20.20 1.14 15.93
N ALA A 157 20.49 2.43 16.00
CA ALA A 157 21.85 2.94 16.10
C ALA A 157 22.49 2.70 17.49
N SER A 158 21.69 2.32 18.49
CA SER A 158 22.14 1.99 19.84
C SER A 158 21.50 0.69 20.32
N PRO A 159 22.10 -0.02 21.30
CA PRO A 159 21.53 -1.26 21.81
C PRO A 159 20.37 -0.95 22.78
N ASN A 160 19.20 -0.65 22.23
CA ASN A 160 18.01 -0.24 22.99
C ASN A 160 16.79 -1.14 22.76
N ILE A 161 16.91 -2.17 21.92
CA ILE A 161 15.84 -3.15 21.69
C ILE A 161 15.97 -4.25 22.73
N ASN A 162 15.04 -4.33 23.67
CA ASN A 162 15.00 -5.35 24.72
C ASN A 162 13.67 -6.10 24.82
N SER A 163 12.66 -5.66 24.06
CA SER A 163 11.40 -6.39 23.92
C SER A 163 10.81 -6.20 22.54
N ILE A 164 10.21 -7.28 22.03
CA ILE A 164 9.42 -7.32 20.80
C ILE A 164 8.04 -7.85 21.17
N THR A 165 7.00 -7.10 20.81
CA THR A 165 5.60 -7.52 20.98
C THR A 165 5.00 -7.80 19.61
N ILE A 166 4.38 -8.96 19.48
CA ILE A 166 3.65 -9.40 18.29
C ILE A 166 2.17 -9.45 18.65
N ASN A 167 1.33 -8.82 17.83
CA ASN A 167 -0.12 -8.90 17.93
C ASN A 167 -0.69 -9.29 16.57
N CYS A 168 -1.48 -10.36 16.52
CA CYS A 168 -2.19 -10.76 15.30
C CYS A 168 -3.70 -10.67 15.49
N ASP A 169 -4.43 -10.53 14.38
CA ASP A 169 -5.90 -10.52 14.39
C ASP A 169 -6.45 -11.74 15.16
N PRO A 170 -7.48 -11.60 16.01
CA PRO A 170 -8.05 -12.73 16.76
C PRO A 170 -8.50 -13.92 15.89
N GLY A 171 -8.90 -13.63 14.63
CA GLY A 171 -9.27 -14.66 13.66
C GLY A 171 -8.11 -15.54 13.17
N ALA A 172 -6.85 -15.19 13.50
CA ALA A 172 -5.66 -15.95 13.14
C ALA A 172 -5.56 -17.31 13.86
N GLY A 173 -6.35 -17.53 14.91
CA GLY A 173 -6.29 -18.78 15.70
C GLY A 173 -5.00 -18.91 16.52
N GLY A 174 -4.30 -17.80 16.77
CA GLY A 174 -2.92 -17.78 17.27
C GLY A 174 -1.91 -17.63 16.13
N PHE A 175 -0.64 -17.80 16.46
CA PHE A 175 0.45 -17.75 15.48
C PHE A 175 1.67 -18.50 16.01
N ALA A 176 2.60 -18.84 15.13
CA ALA A 176 3.93 -19.30 15.49
C ALA A 176 4.99 -18.27 15.11
N VAL A 177 6.08 -18.25 15.89
CA VAL A 177 7.28 -17.47 15.62
C VAL A 177 8.50 -18.36 15.47
N GLY A 178 9.45 -17.97 14.62
CA GLY A 178 10.65 -18.75 14.36
C GLY A 178 11.77 -17.91 13.77
N GLU A 179 12.89 -18.56 13.46
CA GLU A 179 14.02 -17.99 12.72
C GLU A 179 14.56 -16.69 13.33
N PHE A 180 14.87 -16.75 14.62
CA PHE A 180 15.37 -15.61 15.37
C PHE A 180 16.82 -15.30 15.01
N ALA A 181 17.11 -14.00 14.91
CA ALA A 181 18.48 -13.52 14.85
C ALA A 181 18.61 -12.19 15.60
N ILE A 182 19.79 -11.93 16.16
CA ILE A 182 20.11 -10.65 16.81
C ILE A 182 21.31 -9.98 16.18
N CYS A 183 21.36 -8.66 16.26
CA CYS A 183 22.55 -7.89 15.98
C CYS A 183 23.10 -7.28 17.27
N THR A 184 24.33 -7.64 17.62
CA THR A 184 24.99 -7.24 18.88
C THR A 184 25.95 -6.07 18.69
N ALA A 185 26.22 -5.68 17.44
CA ALA A 185 26.97 -4.49 17.07
C ALA A 185 26.45 -3.95 15.75
N SER A 186 25.96 -2.71 15.75
CA SER A 186 25.72 -1.98 14.51
C SER A 186 27.04 -1.40 14.02
N ALA A 187 27.35 -1.52 12.73
CA ALA A 187 28.43 -0.78 12.10
C ALA A 187 28.04 0.71 12.06
N GLY A 188 28.12 1.39 13.21
CA GLY A 188 27.84 2.81 13.39
C GLY A 188 26.61 3.27 12.63
N GLY A 189 25.42 2.97 13.16
CA GLY A 189 24.11 3.39 12.67
C GLY A 189 24.12 4.14 11.34
N SER A 190 24.00 3.42 10.23
CA SER A 190 23.48 4.07 9.03
C SER A 190 22.14 4.68 9.44
N ALA A 191 22.00 5.99 9.20
CA ALA A 191 20.76 6.72 9.43
C ALA A 191 19.56 5.89 8.93
N PRO A 192 18.36 6.02 9.55
CA PRO A 192 17.16 5.37 9.04
C PRO A 192 17.11 5.50 7.52
N PRO A 193 16.78 4.42 6.78
CA PRO A 193 16.86 4.38 5.33
C PRO A 193 16.25 5.66 4.80
N PRO A 194 16.99 6.45 4.00
CA PRO A 194 16.59 7.81 3.69
C PRO A 194 15.19 7.78 3.09
N GLN A 195 14.30 8.51 3.76
CA GLN A 195 12.94 8.67 3.28
C GLN A 195 12.98 9.32 1.90
N PRO A 196 12.36 8.72 0.87
CA PRO A 196 12.28 9.36 -0.42
C PRO A 196 11.47 10.65 -0.31
N SER A 197 11.97 11.72 -0.90
CA SER A 197 11.21 12.96 -1.03
C SER A 197 10.27 12.87 -2.21
N LEU A 198 9.01 13.27 -2.00
CA LEU A 198 8.04 13.47 -3.07
C LEU A 198 7.93 14.95 -3.38
N SER A 199 8.05 15.31 -4.65
CA SER A 199 7.83 16.67 -5.13
C SER A 199 7.17 16.63 -6.51
N HIS A 200 6.24 17.53 -6.80
CA HIS A 200 5.77 17.69 -8.17
C HIS A 200 6.76 18.58 -8.93
N ILE A 201 7.01 18.27 -10.21
CA ILE A 201 7.88 19.08 -11.08
C ILE A 201 7.06 19.80 -12.17
N THR A 202 5.80 19.43 -12.37
CA THR A 202 4.92 20.12 -13.31
C THR A 202 4.47 21.49 -12.83
N SER A 203 4.24 22.37 -13.80
CA SER A 203 3.70 23.74 -13.74
C SER A 203 2.90 24.13 -12.48
N PRO A 204 3.01 25.40 -11.99
CA PRO A 204 2.26 25.91 -10.83
C PRO A 204 0.72 25.80 -10.94
N GLN A 205 0.21 25.39 -12.10
CA GLN A 205 -1.20 25.11 -12.36
C GLN A 205 -1.77 23.93 -11.55
N PHE A 206 -0.92 23.13 -10.90
CA PHE A 206 -1.29 21.93 -10.14
C PHE A 206 -1.13 22.09 -8.62
N GLY A 207 -0.97 23.29 -8.07
CA GLY A 207 -0.96 23.54 -6.61
C GLY A 207 0.42 23.84 -6.01
N ASP A 208 0.49 23.87 -4.67
CA ASP A 208 1.71 24.18 -3.90
C ASP A 208 2.57 22.94 -3.65
N LEU A 209 3.87 23.11 -3.38
CA LEU A 209 4.88 22.05 -3.21
C LEU A 209 4.54 20.88 -2.25
N ARG A 210 3.46 21.00 -1.46
CA ARG A 210 2.99 19.98 -0.48
C ARG A 210 1.85 19.09 -1.01
N GLY A 211 1.33 19.32 -2.21
CA GLY A 211 0.25 18.52 -2.78
C GLY A 211 0.00 18.81 -4.26
N ILE A 212 -1.01 18.13 -4.82
CA ILE A 212 -1.49 18.35 -6.19
C ILE A 212 -2.95 18.73 -6.14
N ASP A 213 -3.31 19.83 -6.80
CA ASP A 213 -4.67 20.30 -6.98
C ASP A 213 -4.96 20.49 -8.48
N PHE A 214 -5.78 19.61 -9.04
CA PHE A 214 -6.21 19.68 -10.43
C PHE A 214 -7.23 20.80 -10.69
N LYS A 215 -7.67 21.54 -9.67
CA LYS A 215 -8.72 22.56 -9.75
C LYS A 215 -9.99 21.96 -10.33
N GLN A 216 -10.80 22.81 -10.96
CA GLN A 216 -12.02 22.41 -11.64
C GLN A 216 -11.70 21.76 -12.98
N VAL A 217 -12.24 20.56 -13.18
CA VAL A 217 -12.14 19.79 -14.42
C VAL A 217 -13.54 19.32 -14.79
N PRO A 218 -14.02 19.59 -16.01
CA PRO A 218 -15.34 19.11 -16.42
C PRO A 218 -15.43 17.59 -16.31
N VAL A 219 -16.55 17.08 -15.79
CA VAL A 219 -16.78 15.64 -15.66
C VAL A 219 -16.57 14.92 -17.00
N LEU A 220 -16.02 13.72 -16.92
CA LEU A 220 -15.65 12.86 -18.05
C LEU A 220 -14.56 13.42 -18.98
N THR A 221 -13.94 14.55 -18.62
CA THR A 221 -12.72 15.03 -19.28
C THR A 221 -11.49 14.67 -18.46
N THR A 222 -10.30 14.80 -19.04
CA THR A 222 -9.03 14.47 -18.40
C THR A 222 -8.18 15.73 -18.21
N LYS A 223 -7.48 15.80 -17.09
CA LYS A 223 -6.42 16.79 -16.85
C LYS A 223 -5.18 16.08 -16.32
N GLY A 224 -4.01 16.42 -16.86
CA GLY A 224 -2.73 15.81 -16.51
C GLY A 224 -1.94 15.35 -17.75
N PRO A 225 -0.82 14.63 -17.55
CA PRO A 225 -0.33 14.15 -16.25
C PRO A 225 0.33 15.27 -15.42
N ALA A 226 0.02 15.34 -14.12
CA ALA A 226 0.86 16.03 -13.15
C ALA A 226 2.05 15.11 -12.81
N ILE A 227 3.28 15.58 -13.03
CA ILE A 227 4.49 14.76 -12.87
C ILE A 227 5.02 14.90 -11.45
N VAL A 228 5.15 13.76 -10.77
CA VAL A 228 5.73 13.63 -9.43
C VAL A 228 7.10 13.00 -9.54
N LYS A 229 8.11 13.68 -8.98
CA LYS A 229 9.44 13.15 -8.69
C LYS A 229 9.40 12.35 -7.41
N ILE A 230 9.90 11.13 -7.49
CA ILE A 230 10.26 10.31 -6.34
C ILE A 230 11.78 10.30 -6.30
N GLU A 231 12.38 10.89 -5.28
CA GLU A 231 13.83 11.04 -5.18
C GLU A 231 14.36 10.47 -3.87
N SER A 232 15.49 9.77 -3.97
CA SER A 232 16.27 9.27 -2.85
C SER A 232 17.75 9.51 -3.09
N GLN A 233 18.42 10.06 -2.08
CA GLN A 233 19.87 10.29 -2.08
C GLN A 233 20.68 9.01 -1.84
N SER A 234 20.02 7.90 -1.48
CA SER A 234 20.67 6.59 -1.33
C SER A 234 19.82 5.49 -1.94
N LEU A 235 20.42 4.33 -2.16
CA LEU A 235 19.73 3.18 -2.73
C LEU A 235 18.61 2.72 -1.78
N ILE A 236 17.37 2.77 -2.24
CA ILE A 236 16.19 2.25 -1.53
C ILE A 236 15.43 1.28 -2.41
N PHE A 237 14.73 0.30 -1.82
CA PHE A 237 13.81 -0.55 -2.54
C PHE A 237 12.40 0.02 -2.43
N ILE A 238 11.83 0.39 -3.58
CA ILE A 238 10.42 0.74 -3.70
C ILE A 238 9.63 -0.56 -3.80
N SER A 239 8.70 -0.77 -2.87
CA SER A 239 7.88 -1.98 -2.79
C SER A 239 6.46 -1.78 -3.32
N GLY A 240 6.05 -0.53 -3.55
CA GLY A 240 4.77 -0.21 -4.17
C GLY A 240 4.59 1.29 -4.41
N ILE A 241 3.89 1.63 -5.50
CA ILE A 241 3.40 2.98 -5.79
C ILE A 241 1.92 2.85 -6.12
N GLN A 242 1.06 3.56 -5.40
CA GLN A 242 -0.38 3.48 -5.61
C GLN A 242 -1.11 4.78 -5.27
N ILE A 243 -2.32 4.93 -5.80
CA ILE A 243 -3.24 6.00 -5.42
C ILE A 243 -4.33 5.44 -4.52
N ARG A 244 -4.57 6.11 -3.40
CA ARG A 244 -5.63 5.79 -2.43
C ARG A 244 -6.64 6.93 -2.39
N GLU A 245 -7.75 6.77 -3.12
CA GLU A 245 -8.86 7.72 -3.08
C GLU A 245 -9.64 7.63 -1.77
N PHE A 246 -10.07 8.78 -1.24
CA PHE A 246 -10.99 8.77 -0.11
C PHE A 246 -12.39 8.38 -0.58
N ARG A 247 -13.08 7.59 0.23
CA ARG A 247 -14.45 7.20 -0.04
C ARG A 247 -15.36 8.41 0.16
N SER A 248 -15.96 8.90 -0.92
CA SER A 248 -17.06 9.85 -0.86
C SER A 248 -18.34 9.12 -0.46
N THR A 249 -18.71 9.14 0.82
CA THR A 249 -20.07 8.81 1.26
C THR A 249 -21.00 9.97 0.91
N LEU A 250 -21.56 10.00 -0.31
CA LEU A 250 -22.67 10.91 -0.64
C LEU A 250 -23.95 10.35 0.00
N THR A 251 -24.50 10.94 1.07
CA THR A 251 -25.41 12.12 1.07
C THR A 251 -26.33 12.16 -0.16
N GLY A 252 -27.43 11.42 -0.05
CA GLY A 252 -28.55 11.40 -1.00
C GLY A 252 -29.83 10.88 -0.33
N LEU A 253 -30.16 11.36 0.88
CA LEU A 253 -31.42 11.07 1.59
C LEU A 253 -32.41 12.23 1.50
N SER A 254 -32.58 12.78 0.30
CA SER A 254 -33.61 13.77 0.01
C SER A 254 -34.47 13.34 -1.16
N SER A 255 -35.03 12.12 -1.07
CA SER A 255 -36.31 11.71 -1.68
C SER A 255 -36.48 10.18 -1.63
N LEU A 256 -36.69 9.59 -0.45
CA LEU A 256 -37.29 8.26 -0.36
C LEU A 256 -38.56 8.35 0.48
N LYS A 257 -39.63 8.81 -0.17
CA LYS A 257 -40.97 8.37 0.22
C LYS A 257 -41.04 6.88 -0.13
N SER A 258 -41.04 6.07 0.92
CA SER A 258 -41.76 4.80 1.05
C SER A 258 -42.13 4.09 -0.26
N ASN A 259 -41.37 3.05 -0.64
CA ASN A 259 -42.04 1.80 -1.00
C ASN A 259 -41.12 0.60 -0.81
N ALA A 260 -41.67 -0.42 -0.19
CA ALA A 260 -41.01 -1.67 0.14
C ALA A 260 -40.63 -2.45 -1.12
N GLN A 261 -39.38 -2.93 -1.18
CA GLN A 261 -38.95 -4.19 -1.81
C GLN A 261 -37.43 -4.32 -1.57
N ALA A 262 -37.06 -4.85 -0.41
CA ALA A 262 -35.70 -5.29 -0.15
C ALA A 262 -35.57 -6.76 -0.59
N SER A 263 -35.22 -6.96 -1.86
CA SER A 263 -34.81 -8.26 -2.39
C SER A 263 -33.46 -8.09 -3.09
N SER A 264 -32.44 -8.74 -2.52
CA SER A 264 -31.13 -9.05 -3.11
C SER A 264 -30.39 -7.93 -3.84
N LEU A 265 -29.48 -7.25 -3.13
CA LEU A 265 -28.35 -6.57 -3.76
C LEU A 265 -27.05 -7.13 -3.19
N THR A 266 -26.43 -8.00 -3.98
CA THR A 266 -25.01 -8.34 -3.91
C THR A 266 -24.19 -7.05 -4.09
N PRO A 267 -23.21 -6.74 -3.23
CA PRO A 267 -22.39 -5.55 -3.42
C PRO A 267 -21.28 -5.85 -4.43
N THR A 268 -21.58 -5.71 -5.71
CA THR A 268 -20.53 -5.49 -6.73
C THR A 268 -20.26 -3.99 -6.78
N GLN A 269 -19.55 -3.46 -5.77
CA GLN A 269 -19.12 -2.06 -5.80
C GLN A 269 -17.85 -1.94 -6.62
N THR A 270 -18.00 -1.61 -7.91
CA THR A 270 -16.89 -1.14 -8.74
C THR A 270 -16.49 0.25 -8.23
N GLN A 271 -15.29 0.37 -7.67
CA GLN A 271 -14.73 1.64 -7.22
C GLN A 271 -14.62 2.60 -8.40
N GLU A 272 -15.31 3.75 -8.33
CA GLU A 272 -15.23 4.79 -9.36
C GLU A 272 -13.88 5.52 -9.23
N GLN A 273 -12.88 5.11 -10.01
CA GLN A 273 -11.54 5.72 -10.01
C GLN A 273 -11.57 7.08 -10.72
N ASN A 274 -11.27 8.16 -9.98
CA ASN A 274 -11.15 9.52 -10.46
C ASN A 274 -9.69 9.92 -10.74
N PHE A 275 -8.72 9.20 -10.17
CA PHE A 275 -7.30 9.44 -10.35
C PHE A 275 -6.62 8.20 -10.93
N ILE A 276 -5.80 8.41 -11.96
CA ILE A 276 -5.07 7.35 -12.65
C ILE A 276 -3.57 7.57 -12.42
N LEU A 277 -2.88 6.49 -12.02
CA LEU A 277 -1.43 6.46 -11.88
C LEU A 277 -0.80 6.00 -13.20
N ASP A 278 0.09 6.82 -13.76
CA ASP A 278 0.90 6.48 -14.92
C ASP A 278 2.37 6.32 -14.50
N LEU A 279 2.86 5.08 -14.45
CA LEU A 279 4.24 4.77 -14.07
C LEU A 279 5.26 5.12 -15.16
N ASN A 280 4.80 5.45 -16.37
CA ASN A 280 5.63 5.71 -17.54
C ASN A 280 5.74 7.20 -17.89
N ALA A 281 5.21 8.09 -17.06
CA ALA A 281 5.23 9.53 -17.32
C ALA A 281 6.50 10.23 -16.81
N GLY A 282 6.83 11.34 -17.47
CA GLY A 282 7.98 12.21 -17.14
C GLY A 282 9.29 11.79 -17.82
N GLU A 283 10.36 12.53 -17.53
CA GLU A 283 11.66 12.35 -18.20
C GLU A 283 12.40 11.07 -17.78
N ARG A 284 12.12 10.55 -16.59
CA ARG A 284 12.77 9.36 -16.04
C ARG A 284 11.75 8.45 -15.38
N PRO A 285 10.88 7.79 -16.18
CA PRO A 285 9.77 7.03 -15.64
C PRO A 285 10.22 5.92 -14.69
N CYS A 286 9.43 5.68 -13.64
CA CYS A 286 9.70 4.57 -12.73
C CYS A 286 9.44 3.20 -13.42
N GLY A 287 8.51 3.14 -14.38
CA GLY A 287 8.23 1.99 -15.26
C GLY A 287 7.58 0.78 -14.58
N THR A 288 7.71 0.67 -13.26
CA THR A 288 7.16 -0.41 -12.42
C THR A 288 6.87 0.12 -11.02
N THR A 289 6.03 -0.60 -10.27
CA THR A 289 5.74 -0.31 -8.86
C THR A 289 6.79 -0.85 -7.91
N GLN A 290 7.72 -1.70 -8.39
CA GLN A 290 8.75 -2.35 -7.57
C GLN A 290 10.11 -2.31 -8.23
N PHE A 291 11.08 -1.65 -7.60
CA PHE A 291 12.43 -1.47 -8.14
C PHE A 291 13.39 -0.88 -7.09
N ASN A 292 14.69 -0.98 -7.37
CA ASN A 292 15.70 -0.27 -6.61
C ASN A 292 15.85 1.17 -7.15
N LEU A 293 15.66 2.16 -6.30
CA LEU A 293 15.81 3.58 -6.61
C LEU A 293 17.12 4.13 -6.06
N ALA A 294 17.95 4.69 -6.95
CA ALA A 294 19.06 5.58 -6.60
C ALA A 294 18.97 6.84 -7.49
N GLY A 295 18.96 8.03 -6.87
CA GLY A 295 18.65 9.28 -7.56
C GLY A 295 17.15 9.51 -7.60
N TYR A 296 16.54 9.60 -8.79
CA TYR A 296 15.11 9.85 -8.91
C TYR A 296 14.45 9.08 -10.04
N CYS A 297 13.13 8.92 -9.95
CA CYS A 297 12.26 8.57 -11.05
C CYS A 297 10.99 9.42 -11.02
N THR A 298 10.19 9.34 -12.08
CA THR A 298 8.96 10.12 -12.25
C THR A 298 7.75 9.22 -12.45
N VAL A 299 6.61 9.65 -11.92
CA VAL A 299 5.29 9.10 -12.20
C VAL A 299 4.34 10.23 -12.59
N GLY A 300 3.27 9.90 -13.31
CA GLY A 300 2.21 10.81 -13.71
C GLY A 300 0.93 10.52 -12.94
N ILE A 301 0.23 11.58 -12.58
CA ILE A 301 -1.14 11.50 -12.04
C ILE A 301 -2.07 12.18 -13.02
N ILE A 302 -3.12 11.48 -13.43
CA ILE A 302 -4.16 12.01 -14.32
C ILE A 302 -5.46 12.08 -13.53
N PHE A 303 -6.12 13.24 -13.56
CA PHE A 303 -7.44 13.42 -12.97
C PHE A 303 -8.51 13.29 -14.06
N GLN A 304 -9.45 12.38 -13.85
CA GLN A 304 -10.60 12.14 -14.71
C GLN A 304 -11.88 12.03 -13.86
N PRO A 305 -12.44 13.16 -13.40
CA PRO A 305 -13.61 13.13 -12.52
C PRO A 305 -14.81 12.50 -13.23
N LYS A 306 -15.42 11.50 -12.58
CA LYS A 306 -16.61 10.82 -13.11
C LYS A 306 -17.92 11.44 -12.64
N SER A 307 -17.86 12.23 -11.57
CA SER A 307 -19.00 12.92 -10.99
C SER A 307 -18.60 14.31 -10.50
N VAL A 308 -19.60 15.20 -10.38
CA VAL A 308 -19.42 16.57 -9.88
C VAL A 308 -18.99 16.55 -8.42
N GLY A 309 -18.22 17.55 -8.02
CA GLY A 309 -17.79 17.78 -6.65
C GLY A 309 -16.33 17.42 -6.40
N LYS A 310 -15.91 17.67 -5.16
CA LYS A 310 -14.53 17.49 -4.72
C LYS A 310 -14.14 16.01 -4.69
N LYS A 311 -12.95 15.71 -5.20
CA LYS A 311 -12.29 14.39 -5.20
C LYS A 311 -10.94 14.55 -4.54
N GLU A 312 -10.60 13.61 -3.67
CA GLU A 312 -9.41 13.70 -2.83
C GLU A 312 -8.76 12.30 -2.74
N ALA A 313 -7.43 12.26 -2.71
CA ALA A 313 -6.65 11.02 -2.66
C ALA A 313 -5.26 11.24 -2.06
N TYR A 314 -4.56 10.14 -1.74
CA TYR A 314 -3.12 10.13 -1.52
C TYR A 314 -2.40 9.38 -2.62
N LEU A 315 -1.28 9.93 -3.12
CA LEU A 315 -0.22 9.11 -3.70
C LEU A 315 0.55 8.48 -2.54
N GLU A 316 0.65 7.15 -2.50
CA GLU A 316 1.42 6.40 -1.51
C GLU A 316 2.62 5.73 -2.18
N VAL A 317 3.83 6.00 -1.67
CA VAL A 317 5.07 5.35 -2.08
C VAL A 317 5.62 4.53 -0.93
N TYR A 318 5.56 3.21 -1.06
CA TYR A 318 6.09 2.25 -0.09
C TYR A 318 7.56 1.98 -0.43
N TYR A 319 8.40 2.06 0.59
CA TYR A 319 9.85 1.95 0.44
C TYR A 319 10.42 1.41 1.75
N ASN A 320 11.30 0.40 1.70
CA ASN A 320 12.11 -0.16 2.81
C ASN A 320 11.43 -0.41 4.19
N THR A 321 10.17 -0.02 4.35
CA THR A 321 9.39 0.28 5.54
C THR A 321 7.91 0.19 5.11
N PRO A 322 6.98 -0.04 6.04
CA PRO A 322 5.56 -0.27 5.78
C PRO A 322 4.78 1.04 5.71
N TYR A 323 5.37 2.14 6.18
CA TYR A 323 4.75 3.44 6.18
C TYR A 323 5.10 4.15 4.88
N PRO A 324 4.12 4.35 3.98
CA PRO A 324 4.41 5.02 2.73
C PRO A 324 4.71 6.50 2.97
N VAL A 325 5.54 7.09 2.11
CA VAL A 325 5.52 8.55 1.96
C VAL A 325 4.25 8.92 1.20
N ARG A 326 3.57 9.96 1.68
CA ARG A 326 2.29 10.40 1.12
C ARG A 326 2.39 11.78 0.49
N MET A 327 1.74 11.95 -0.64
CA MET A 327 1.43 13.27 -1.22
C MET A 327 -0.09 13.41 -1.37
N TYR A 328 -0.63 14.55 -0.93
CA TYR A 328 -2.06 14.83 -1.04
C TYR A 328 -2.44 15.23 -2.46
N ILE A 329 -3.56 14.70 -2.95
CA ILE A 329 -4.11 14.99 -4.29
C ILE A 329 -5.56 15.44 -4.14
N THR A 330 -5.94 16.49 -4.84
CA THR A 330 -7.33 17.00 -4.89
C THR A 330 -7.70 17.44 -6.31
N GLY A 331 -8.99 17.48 -6.60
CA GLY A 331 -9.57 18.04 -7.82
C GLY A 331 -11.08 18.19 -7.65
N GLU A 332 -11.73 19.01 -8.49
CA GLU A 332 -13.18 19.20 -8.46
C GLU A 332 -13.78 18.89 -9.83
N GLY A 333 -14.69 17.91 -9.87
CA GLY A 333 -15.50 17.66 -11.06
C GLY A 333 -16.54 18.77 -11.21
N VAL A 334 -16.62 19.42 -12.37
CA VAL A 334 -17.67 20.42 -12.67
C VAL A 334 -18.52 19.98 -13.85
N GLN A 335 -19.74 20.51 -13.94
CA GLN A 335 -20.59 20.25 -15.10
C GLN A 335 -19.93 20.80 -16.37
N GLN A 336 -20.10 20.09 -17.50
CA GLN A 336 -19.70 20.63 -18.80
C GLN A 336 -20.61 21.80 -19.16
N THR A 337 -20.09 23.02 -19.17
CA THR A 337 -20.79 24.15 -19.77
C THR A 337 -20.73 23.98 -21.28
N GLN A 338 -21.84 23.61 -21.94
CA GLN A 338 -21.93 23.69 -23.39
C GLN A 338 -21.80 25.18 -23.78
N THR A 339 -20.63 25.60 -24.24
CA THR A 339 -20.55 26.80 -25.08
C THR A 339 -21.14 26.42 -26.43
N GLN A 340 -22.39 26.84 -26.67
CA GLN A 340 -22.92 26.92 -28.03
C GLN A 340 -21.95 27.76 -28.89
N PRO A 341 -21.68 27.37 -30.15
CA PRO A 341 -20.93 28.22 -31.08
C PRO A 341 -21.64 29.57 -31.21
N PRO A 342 -20.91 30.70 -31.29
CA PRO A 342 -21.55 31.99 -31.47
C PRO A 342 -22.38 31.96 -32.75
N THR A 343 -23.67 32.30 -32.63
CA THR A 343 -24.55 32.54 -33.76
C THR A 343 -23.89 33.56 -34.66
N GLN A 344 -23.59 33.15 -35.89
CA GLN A 344 -23.00 33.98 -36.93
C GLN A 344 -23.85 35.24 -37.12
N PRO A 345 -23.27 36.46 -37.21
CA PRO A 345 -24.06 37.66 -37.47
C PRO A 345 -24.77 37.50 -38.83
N GLN A 346 -26.10 37.63 -38.83
CA GLN A 346 -26.86 37.70 -40.09
C GLN A 346 -26.35 38.89 -40.94
N PRO A 347 -26.26 38.74 -42.28
CA PRO A 347 -25.95 39.86 -43.15
C PRO A 347 -27.02 40.95 -43.02
N PRO A 348 -26.66 42.25 -43.14
CA PRO A 348 -27.62 43.34 -43.06
C PRO A 348 -28.69 43.20 -44.13
N THR A 349 -29.94 43.30 -43.69
CA THR A 349 -31.15 43.23 -44.50
C THR A 349 -31.15 44.40 -45.50
N GLN A 350 -31.26 44.09 -46.79
CA GLN A 350 -31.54 45.11 -47.81
C GLN A 350 -32.96 45.69 -47.60
N PRO A 351 -33.20 46.98 -47.91
CA PRO A 351 -34.53 47.56 -47.83
C PRO A 351 -35.42 47.01 -48.96
N GLN A 352 -36.55 46.39 -48.61
CA GLN A 352 -37.63 46.13 -49.55
C GLN A 352 -38.55 47.36 -49.67
N PRO A 353 -39.06 47.70 -50.88
CA PRO A 353 -40.14 48.67 -51.06
C PRO A 353 -41.52 48.06 -50.74
N PRO A 354 -42.56 48.90 -50.53
CA PRO A 354 -43.79 48.49 -49.89
C PRO A 354 -44.87 48.02 -50.87
N THR A 355 -45.44 46.85 -50.61
CA THR A 355 -46.81 46.42 -51.00
C THR A 355 -47.13 45.27 -50.01
N GLY A 356 -48.25 45.16 -49.31
CA GLY A 356 -49.63 45.54 -49.59
C GLY A 356 -50.47 44.26 -49.51
N GLY A 357 -51.18 44.06 -48.39
CA GLY A 357 -52.44 43.30 -48.37
C GLY A 357 -52.42 41.77 -48.10
N SER A 358 -52.96 41.45 -46.92
CA SER A 358 -54.10 40.53 -46.71
C SER A 358 -53.96 38.99 -46.77
N SER A 359 -54.13 38.39 -45.59
CA SER A 359 -55.04 37.28 -45.21
C SER A 359 -55.05 35.95 -45.97
N GLY A 360 -54.87 34.86 -45.22
CA GLY A 360 -55.72 33.65 -45.37
C GLY A 360 -55.02 32.29 -45.33
N GLY A 361 -55.11 31.61 -44.19
CA GLY A 361 -55.63 30.24 -44.08
C GLY A 361 -54.91 29.03 -44.73
N SER A 362 -54.46 28.14 -43.83
CA SER A 362 -54.78 26.70 -43.81
C SER A 362 -53.92 25.66 -44.54
N THR A 363 -53.57 24.63 -43.74
CA THR A 363 -53.54 23.17 -44.00
C THR A 363 -52.47 22.50 -44.87
N ALA A 364 -51.65 21.70 -44.18
CA ALA A 364 -51.43 20.24 -44.32
C ALA A 364 -50.88 19.59 -45.61
N SER A 365 -50.03 18.57 -45.35
CA SER A 365 -49.59 17.47 -46.25
C SER A 365 -48.55 17.88 -47.30
N SER A 366 -47.69 17.04 -47.87
CA SER A 366 -47.27 15.64 -47.72
C SER A 366 -46.13 15.42 -48.73
N GLY A 367 -45.31 14.36 -48.54
CA GLY A 367 -44.37 13.82 -49.54
C GLY A 367 -43.04 14.58 -49.63
N GLY A 368 -41.88 13.98 -49.89
CA GLY A 368 -41.55 12.63 -50.35
C GLY A 368 -40.24 12.72 -51.15
N GLY A 369 -39.41 11.67 -51.12
CA GLY A 369 -38.19 11.52 -51.93
C GLY A 369 -36.92 11.95 -51.19
N GLY A 370 -35.82 11.22 -51.16
CA GLY A 370 -35.35 10.13 -52.03
C GLY A 370 -33.88 10.41 -52.33
N GLY A 371 -32.99 9.41 -52.20
CA GLY A 371 -31.59 9.55 -52.61
C GLY A 371 -30.62 8.78 -51.72
N GLY A 372 -30.38 7.52 -52.08
CA GLY A 372 -29.26 6.73 -51.55
C GLY A 372 -27.98 6.96 -52.34
N CYS A 373 -26.86 6.51 -51.79
CA CYS A 373 -25.70 6.00 -52.54
C CYS A 373 -24.94 5.01 -51.65
N SER A 374 -24.83 3.79 -52.16
CA SER A 374 -24.16 2.61 -51.63
C SER A 374 -22.66 2.60 -51.95
N VAL A 375 -21.84 1.99 -51.08
CA VAL A 375 -20.75 1.12 -51.53
C VAL A 375 -20.47 0.04 -50.48
N SER A 376 -20.37 -1.19 -50.97
CA SER A 376 -20.15 -2.45 -50.26
C SER A 376 -18.88 -3.08 -50.81
N TYR A 377 -17.96 -3.48 -49.93
CA TYR A 377 -16.97 -4.57 -50.04
C TYR A 377 -16.50 -4.82 -48.59
N GLY A 378 -16.48 -6.00 -47.99
CA GLY A 378 -16.38 -7.36 -48.52
C GLY A 378 -15.13 -8.02 -47.89
N ALA A 379 -15.34 -9.17 -47.24
CA ALA A 379 -14.35 -10.17 -46.79
C ALA A 379 -13.73 -10.06 -45.38
N SER A 380 -14.21 -10.94 -44.49
CA SER A 380 -13.44 -11.58 -43.41
C SER A 380 -12.52 -12.66 -44.00
N PRO A 381 -11.47 -13.11 -43.27
CA PRO A 381 -11.65 -14.37 -42.51
C PRO A 381 -10.86 -14.49 -41.19
N LEU A 382 -11.44 -15.32 -40.31
CA LEU A 382 -10.85 -16.36 -39.44
C LEU A 382 -9.51 -16.11 -38.71
N ASN A 383 -9.57 -16.17 -37.38
CA ASN A 383 -8.63 -16.79 -36.42
C ASN A 383 -8.95 -16.22 -35.01
N ALA A 384 -8.97 -16.93 -33.89
CA ALA A 384 -8.79 -18.32 -33.54
C ALA A 384 -9.46 -18.50 -32.15
N LEU A 385 -10.27 -19.53 -31.98
CA LEU A 385 -10.77 -19.99 -30.69
C LEU A 385 -9.63 -20.73 -29.97
N ALA A 386 -8.98 -20.06 -29.01
CA ALA A 386 -8.01 -20.68 -28.13
C ALA A 386 -8.68 -21.13 -26.83
N TRP A 387 -8.75 -22.44 -26.72
CA TRP A 387 -8.97 -23.26 -25.55
C TRP A 387 -8.16 -22.84 -24.33
N LEU A 388 -8.77 -22.85 -23.15
CA LEU A 388 -8.10 -23.24 -21.91
C LEU A 388 -9.14 -23.79 -20.92
N LEU A 389 -9.31 -25.10 -20.99
CA LEU A 389 -9.99 -25.90 -19.98
C LEU A 389 -9.08 -26.02 -18.76
N VAL A 390 -9.66 -25.69 -17.61
CA VAL A 390 -9.13 -25.82 -16.25
C VAL A 390 -8.99 -27.30 -15.88
N PRO A 391 -7.87 -27.77 -15.32
CA PRO A 391 -7.86 -29.04 -14.60
C PRO A 391 -8.35 -28.81 -13.16
N ALA A 392 -9.48 -29.44 -12.85
CA ALA A 392 -9.99 -29.63 -11.50
C ALA A 392 -9.05 -30.56 -10.72
N VAL A 393 -8.44 -30.07 -9.64
CA VAL A 393 -7.76 -30.91 -8.66
C VAL A 393 -8.73 -31.19 -7.51
N GLY A 394 -9.17 -32.45 -7.47
CA GLY A 394 -10.07 -32.98 -6.46
C GLY A 394 -9.43 -33.02 -5.07
N ILE A 395 -10.15 -32.44 -4.12
CA ILE A 395 -9.98 -32.63 -2.69
C ILE A 395 -10.40 -34.05 -2.35
N LEU A 396 -9.48 -34.87 -1.84
CA LEU A 396 -9.81 -36.08 -1.07
C LEU A 396 -9.04 -36.08 0.24
N ARG A 397 -9.72 -35.58 1.28
CA ARG A 397 -9.52 -35.98 2.67
C ARG A 397 -9.96 -37.45 2.82
N ARG A 398 -9.15 -38.29 3.47
CA ARG A 398 -9.66 -39.35 4.37
C ARG A 398 -8.60 -39.86 5.34
N PHE A 399 -8.86 -39.54 6.61
CA PHE A 399 -8.56 -40.24 7.86
C PHE A 399 -7.87 -41.62 7.78
N ARG A 400 -6.83 -41.82 8.61
CA ARG A 400 -6.85 -42.81 9.70
C ARG A 400 -5.61 -42.78 10.62
N LYS A 401 -5.94 -42.78 11.92
CA LYS A 401 -5.22 -43.19 13.13
C LYS A 401 -4.04 -42.35 13.61
#